data_AF-A0A9U8E4X7-F1
#
_entry.id   AF-A0A9U8E4X7-F1
#
_cell.length_a   1.000
_cell.length_b   1.000
_cell.length_c   1.000
_cell.angle_alpha   90.00
_cell.angle_beta   90.00
_cell.angle_gamma   90.00
#
_symmetry.space_group_name_H-M   'P 1'
#
loop_
_entity.id
_entity.type
_entity.pdbx_description
1 polymer ?
#
loop_
_entity_poly.entity_id
_entity_poly.type
_entity_poly.pdbx_seq_one_letter_code
_entity_poly.pdbx_strand_id
1 'polypeptide(L)'
;MRLSDIFTLNNASLARLVLYSALFCFSFFIFVGVAIVKSEANGSCPLFLNYRYSPVSLCNYPMVIAIIFQLWYSLVRLVYLVLFKLGKLPNPFPTHFNLIEFICLCVDAGSLILTFIAAIILSAGYNTTCSNHNKICDDLRWAHAARVAQAGAWISTILWIVLITMCAITLWRAGVMPWMIKNPASSSAPTNQQVPTNHQVPQISTLAADTYQPTAMPGKTFETTTDNPYEPDF
;
A
#
# COMPACT_ATOMS: atom_id res chain seq x y z
N MET A 1 -16.15 21.94 -5.87
CA MET A 1 -14.91 21.15 -5.99
C MET A 1 -15.32 19.70 -6.14
N ARG A 2 -15.11 19.06 -7.30
CA ARG A 2 -15.60 17.69 -7.52
C ARG A 2 -14.67 16.72 -6.78
N LEU A 3 -15.23 15.69 -6.15
CA LEU A 3 -14.48 14.60 -5.51
C LEU A 3 -13.43 13.99 -6.46
N SER A 4 -13.69 14.02 -7.78
CA SER A 4 -12.76 13.58 -8.83
C SER A 4 -11.43 14.36 -8.86
N ASP A 5 -11.43 15.64 -8.50
CA ASP A 5 -10.26 16.52 -8.65
C ASP A 5 -9.28 16.36 -7.47
N ILE A 6 -9.79 15.93 -6.31
CA ILE A 6 -9.01 15.62 -5.10
C ILE A 6 -8.17 14.34 -5.30
N PHE A 7 -8.66 13.40 -6.13
CA PHE A 7 -8.03 12.10 -6.36
C PHE A 7 -7.14 12.05 -7.62
N THR A 8 -6.68 13.20 -8.14
CA THR A 8 -5.57 13.17 -9.10
C THR A 8 -4.30 12.62 -8.42
N LEU A 9 -3.47 11.87 -9.16
CA LEU A 9 -2.29 11.18 -8.61
C LEU A 9 -1.36 12.12 -7.82
N ASN A 10 -1.25 13.38 -8.28
CA ASN A 10 -0.43 14.40 -7.64
C ASN A 10 -1.03 14.90 -6.31
N ASN A 11 -2.34 15.12 -6.26
CA ASN A 11 -3.05 15.60 -5.06
C ASN A 11 -3.14 14.50 -4.00
N ALA A 12 -3.40 13.25 -4.41
CA ALA A 12 -3.46 12.10 -3.50
C ALA A 12 -2.11 11.84 -2.82
N SER A 13 -1.00 11.91 -3.56
CA SER A 13 0.34 11.73 -2.99
C SER A 13 0.78 12.87 -2.07
N LEU A 14 0.35 14.11 -2.35
CA LEU A 14 0.59 15.24 -1.44
C LEU A 14 -0.22 15.11 -0.15
N ALA A 15 -1.49 14.73 -0.24
CA ALA A 15 -2.34 14.49 0.93
C ALA A 15 -1.77 13.37 1.83
N ARG A 16 -1.29 12.26 1.24
CA ARG A 16 -0.60 11.20 1.99
C ARG A 16 0.64 11.72 2.73
N LEU A 17 1.44 12.58 2.09
CA LEU A 17 2.63 13.17 2.72
C LEU A 17 2.26 14.02 3.93
N VAL A 18 1.22 14.85 3.81
CA VAL A 18 0.70 15.66 4.94
C VAL A 18 0.19 14.76 6.07
N LEU A 19 -0.56 13.71 5.76
CA LEU A 19 -1.09 12.79 6.77
C LEU A 19 0.02 12.02 7.51
N TYR A 20 1.02 11.50 6.79
CA TYR A 20 2.16 10.85 7.43
C TYR A 20 3.00 11.84 8.26
N SER A 21 3.12 13.10 7.83
CA SER A 21 3.80 14.15 8.63
C SER A 21 3.03 14.48 9.90
N ALA A 22 1.70 14.57 9.84
CA ALA A 22 0.87 14.73 11.02
C ALA A 22 1.02 13.54 11.97
N LEU A 23 0.96 12.30 11.47
CA LEU A 23 1.18 11.09 12.26
C LEU A 23 2.56 11.08 12.93
N PHE A 24 3.60 11.51 12.22
CA PHE A 24 4.94 11.67 12.77
C PHE A 24 4.94 12.66 13.94
N CYS A 25 4.33 13.85 13.79
CA CYS A 25 4.23 14.81 14.89
C CYS A 25 3.40 14.27 16.08
N PHE A 26 2.27 13.61 15.82
CA PHE A 26 1.43 13.04 16.88
C PHE A 26 2.07 11.89 17.64
N SER A 27 3.01 11.18 17.03
CA SER A 27 3.77 10.15 17.72
C SER A 27 4.59 10.71 18.89
N PHE A 28 5.14 11.94 18.77
CA PHE A 28 5.83 12.62 19.86
C PHE A 28 4.92 12.90 21.05
N PHE A 29 3.71 13.39 20.81
CA PHE A 29 2.76 13.64 21.89
C PHE A 29 2.41 12.37 22.66
N ILE A 30 2.34 11.22 21.99
CA ILE A 30 2.06 9.93 22.64
C ILE A 30 3.28 9.46 23.44
N PHE A 31 4.45 9.29 22.82
CA PHE A 31 5.59 8.68 23.52
C PHE A 31 6.16 9.62 24.60
N VAL A 32 6.25 10.94 24.33
CA VAL A 32 6.73 11.91 25.33
C VAL A 32 5.73 12.04 26.47
N GLY A 33 4.42 12.10 26.16
CA GLY A 33 3.38 12.16 27.17
C GLY A 33 3.43 10.95 28.11
N VAL A 34 3.54 9.74 27.55
CA VAL A 34 3.67 8.50 28.34
C VAL A 34 5.00 8.43 29.09
N ALA A 35 6.10 8.94 28.52
CA ALA A 35 7.40 8.99 29.21
C ALA A 35 7.35 9.90 30.44
N ILE A 36 6.71 11.07 30.35
CA ILE A 36 6.51 11.98 31.48
C ILE A 36 5.64 11.32 32.56
N VAL A 37 4.55 10.65 32.15
CA VAL A 37 3.68 9.89 33.06
C VAL A 37 4.49 8.88 33.87
N LYS A 38 5.39 8.14 33.22
CA LYS A 38 6.24 7.14 33.86
C LYS A 38 7.33 7.76 34.73
N SER A 39 7.91 8.88 34.30
CA SER A 39 8.94 9.60 35.06
C SER A 39 8.42 10.13 36.39
N GLU A 40 7.25 10.77 36.38
CA GLU A 40 6.60 11.34 37.58
C GLU A 40 6.10 10.25 38.54
N ALA A 41 5.86 9.03 38.04
CA ALA A 41 5.45 7.88 38.84
C ALA A 41 6.61 6.97 39.26
N ASN A 42 7.85 7.49 39.34
CA ASN A 42 9.05 6.73 39.70
C ASN A 42 9.26 5.45 38.87
N GLY A 43 9.00 5.53 37.56
CA GLY A 43 9.12 4.38 36.64
C GLY A 43 7.88 3.48 36.57
N SER A 44 6.86 3.74 37.40
CA SER A 44 5.59 3.00 37.42
C SER A 44 4.58 3.53 36.42
N CYS A 45 3.46 2.83 36.25
CA CYS A 45 2.34 3.29 35.42
C CYS A 45 1.18 3.72 36.35
N PRO A 46 0.87 5.03 36.48
CA PRO A 46 -0.22 5.50 37.34
C PRO A 46 -1.61 5.29 36.72
N LEU A 47 -1.71 4.79 35.48
CA LEU A 47 -3.00 4.38 34.91
C LEU A 47 -3.56 3.19 35.69
N PHE A 48 -4.87 3.17 35.98
CA PHE A 48 -5.55 2.10 36.73
C PHE A 48 -5.16 1.97 38.22
N LEU A 49 -4.80 3.07 38.89
CA LEU A 49 -4.43 3.12 40.33
C LEU A 49 -5.47 2.53 41.31
N ASN A 50 -6.67 2.19 40.86
CA ASN A 50 -7.71 1.56 41.67
C ASN A 50 -7.53 0.04 41.88
N TYR A 51 -6.67 -0.60 41.09
CA TYR A 51 -6.30 -2.01 41.24
C TYR A 51 -4.83 -2.07 41.64
N ARG A 52 -4.56 -2.29 42.92
CA ARG A 52 -3.25 -2.57 43.56
C ARG A 52 -2.14 -2.87 42.53
N TYR A 53 -1.31 -1.88 42.24
CA TYR A 53 -0.21 -1.91 41.26
C TYR A 53 -0.65 -2.17 39.82
N SER A 54 -0.75 -1.10 39.04
CA SER A 54 -0.93 -1.23 37.60
C SER A 54 0.35 -1.72 36.94
N PRO A 55 0.27 -2.75 36.07
CA PRO A 55 1.44 -3.28 35.41
C PRO A 55 2.06 -2.24 34.47
N VAL A 56 3.39 -2.08 34.57
CA VAL A 56 4.16 -1.12 33.76
C VAL A 56 4.00 -1.38 32.25
N SER A 57 3.61 -2.60 31.85
CA SER A 57 3.30 -2.97 30.47
C SER A 57 2.18 -2.12 29.85
N LEU A 58 1.22 -1.64 30.64
CA LEU A 58 0.10 -0.82 30.13
C LEU A 58 0.56 0.56 29.66
N CYS A 59 1.59 1.13 30.27
CA CYS A 59 2.24 2.36 29.80
C CYS A 59 3.26 2.06 28.69
N ASN A 60 4.01 0.96 28.80
CA ASN A 60 5.00 0.62 27.79
C ASN A 60 4.36 0.28 26.43
N TYR A 61 3.17 -0.32 26.40
CA TYR A 61 2.47 -0.65 25.15
C TYR A 61 2.21 0.58 24.26
N PRO A 62 1.45 1.62 24.68
CA PRO A 62 1.19 2.79 23.84
C PRO A 62 2.47 3.53 23.46
N MET A 63 3.49 3.53 24.33
CA MET A 63 4.80 4.10 24.04
C MET A 63 5.52 3.36 22.91
N VAL A 64 5.59 2.02 22.96
CA VAL A 64 6.27 1.21 21.94
C VAL A 64 5.55 1.28 20.60
N ILE A 65 4.21 1.20 20.60
CA ILE A 65 3.42 1.31 19.37
C ILE A 65 3.63 2.68 18.71
N ALA A 66 3.63 3.76 19.49
CA ALA A 66 3.90 5.10 18.96
C ALA A 66 5.30 5.23 18.37
N ILE A 67 6.32 4.59 18.95
CA ILE A 67 7.70 4.67 18.44
C ILE A 67 7.86 3.82 17.17
N ILE A 68 7.44 2.57 17.18
CA ILE A 68 7.71 1.63 16.09
C ILE A 68 6.75 1.85 14.92
N PHE A 69 5.46 1.75 15.19
CA PHE A 69 4.43 1.71 14.14
C PHE A 69 3.96 3.09 13.71
N GLN A 70 4.10 4.10 14.57
CA GLN A 70 3.76 5.47 14.20
C GLN A 70 5.00 6.27 13.79
N LEU A 71 5.98 6.48 14.67
CA LEU A 71 7.13 7.35 14.39
C LEU A 71 8.05 6.77 13.31
N TRP A 72 8.59 5.57 13.53
CA TRP A 72 9.58 4.99 12.62
C TRP A 72 8.98 4.67 11.25
N TYR A 73 7.83 4.00 11.24
CA TYR A 73 7.15 3.66 10.00
C TYR A 73 6.68 4.90 9.22
N SER A 74 6.11 5.93 9.87
CA SER A 74 5.74 7.17 9.16
C SER A 74 6.97 7.90 8.62
N LEU A 75 8.11 7.89 9.32
CA LEU A 75 9.36 8.48 8.84
C LEU A 75 9.84 7.79 7.57
N VAL A 76 9.87 6.45 7.54
CA VAL A 76 10.25 5.69 6.34
C VAL A 76 9.32 6.01 5.17
N ARG A 77 8.00 6.06 5.41
CA ARG A 77 7.01 6.40 4.36
C ARG A 77 7.13 7.86 3.90
N LEU A 78 7.45 8.79 4.77
CA LEU A 78 7.73 10.19 4.42
C LEU A 78 8.93 10.30 3.50
N VAL A 79 10.06 9.69 3.86
CA VAL A 79 11.28 9.70 3.04
C VAL A 79 10.99 9.09 1.67
N TYR A 80 10.28 7.97 1.63
CA TYR A 80 9.87 7.33 0.38
C TYR A 80 9.00 8.25 -0.50
N LEU A 81 7.97 8.89 0.07
CA LEU A 81 7.09 9.80 -0.68
C LEU A 81 7.83 11.05 -1.17
N VAL A 82 8.77 11.58 -0.38
CA VAL A 82 9.61 12.70 -0.79
C VAL A 82 10.51 12.32 -1.95
N LEU A 83 11.21 11.18 -1.87
CA LEU A 83 12.05 10.68 -2.96
C LEU A 83 11.25 10.41 -4.25
N PHE A 84 10.02 9.92 -4.10
CA PHE A 84 9.09 9.73 -5.21
C PHE A 84 8.73 11.07 -5.87
N LYS A 85 8.36 12.09 -5.09
CA LYS A 85 8.05 13.44 -5.60
C LYS A 85 9.25 14.11 -6.29
N LEU A 86 10.46 13.80 -5.86
CA LEU A 86 11.70 14.30 -6.47
C LEU A 86 12.08 13.54 -7.76
N GLY A 87 11.30 12.54 -8.18
CA GLY A 87 11.58 11.75 -9.39
C GLY A 87 12.82 10.86 -9.28
N LYS A 88 13.37 10.68 -8.07
CA LYS A 88 14.53 9.80 -7.83
C LYS A 88 14.16 8.31 -7.78
N LEU A 89 12.86 8.00 -7.77
CA LEU A 89 12.34 6.64 -7.80
C LEU A 89 11.49 6.45 -9.08
N PRO A 90 11.62 5.29 -9.77
CA PRO A 90 10.86 5.02 -10.99
C PRO A 90 9.35 5.03 -10.77
N ASN A 91 8.59 5.40 -11.82
CA ASN A 91 7.13 5.50 -11.81
C ASN A 91 6.46 4.20 -11.32
N PRO A 92 5.33 4.29 -10.59
CA PRO A 92 4.81 3.21 -9.75
C PRO A 92 4.01 2.13 -10.51
N PHE A 93 4.12 2.04 -11.84
CA PHE A 93 3.22 1.23 -12.68
C PHE A 93 3.88 0.12 -13.52
N PRO A 94 4.75 -0.72 -12.93
CA PRO A 94 4.81 -2.11 -13.36
C PRO A 94 4.46 -3.01 -12.18
N THR A 95 3.32 -3.69 -12.28
CA THR A 95 2.77 -4.86 -11.54
C THR A 95 3.41 -5.39 -10.24
N HIS A 96 4.73 -5.36 -10.03
CA HIS A 96 5.39 -5.68 -8.75
C HIS A 96 5.19 -4.61 -7.67
N PHE A 97 5.06 -3.35 -8.07
CA PHE A 97 4.90 -2.22 -7.14
C PHE A 97 3.53 -2.22 -6.43
N ASN A 98 2.55 -2.83 -7.09
CA ASN A 98 1.18 -3.02 -6.63
C ASN A 98 1.06 -3.93 -5.40
N LEU A 99 1.88 -4.97 -5.32
CA LEU A 99 1.92 -5.86 -4.17
C LEU A 99 2.54 -5.15 -2.95
N ILE A 100 3.56 -4.32 -3.17
CA ILE A 100 4.21 -3.55 -2.11
C ILE A 100 3.24 -2.53 -1.50
N GLU A 101 2.52 -1.77 -2.33
CA GLU A 101 1.51 -0.83 -1.83
C GLU A 101 0.36 -1.53 -1.10
N PHE A 102 -0.02 -2.74 -1.52
CA PHE A 102 -0.98 -3.57 -0.79
C PHE A 102 -0.45 -4.03 0.57
N ILE A 103 0.80 -4.49 0.65
CA ILE A 103 1.45 -4.86 1.92
C ILE A 103 1.51 -3.64 2.84
N CYS A 104 1.89 -2.47 2.32
CA CYS A 104 1.89 -1.23 3.09
C CYS A 104 0.49 -0.86 3.60
N LEU A 105 -0.57 -1.07 2.82
CA LEU A 105 -1.96 -0.88 3.28
C LEU A 105 -2.29 -1.82 4.44
N CYS A 106 -1.87 -3.07 4.39
CA CYS A 106 -2.05 -4.02 5.49
C CYS A 106 -1.28 -3.59 6.74
N VAL A 107 -0.05 -3.06 6.59
CA VAL A 107 0.74 -2.50 7.70
C VAL A 107 0.09 -1.23 8.26
N ASP A 108 -0.45 -0.35 7.41
CA ASP A 108 -1.22 0.83 7.81
C ASP A 108 -2.44 0.40 8.65
N ALA A 109 -3.18 -0.62 8.20
CA ALA A 109 -4.33 -1.18 8.92
C ALA A 109 -3.94 -1.83 10.27
N GLY A 110 -2.82 -2.57 10.32
CA GLY A 110 -2.28 -3.09 11.57
C GLY A 110 -1.90 -1.97 12.53
N SER A 111 -1.26 -0.92 12.01
CA SER A 111 -0.88 0.27 12.79
C SER A 111 -2.09 1.01 13.35
N LEU A 112 -3.17 1.12 12.57
CA LEU A 112 -4.46 1.65 13.04
C LEU A 112 -4.98 0.87 14.24
N ILE A 113 -5.05 -0.46 14.14
CA ILE A 113 -5.61 -1.32 15.20
C ILE A 113 -4.78 -1.17 16.48
N LEU A 114 -3.45 -1.22 16.37
CA LEU A 114 -2.56 -1.07 17.52
C LEU A 114 -2.66 0.32 18.16
N THR A 115 -2.75 1.38 17.33
CA THR A 115 -2.94 2.75 17.80
C THR A 115 -4.31 2.94 18.47
N PHE A 116 -5.34 2.26 17.98
CA PHE A 116 -6.68 2.27 18.56
C PHE A 116 -6.72 1.61 19.93
N ILE A 117 -6.07 0.45 20.08
CA ILE A 117 -5.91 -0.22 21.37
C ILE A 117 -5.17 0.70 22.35
N ALA A 118 -4.10 1.38 21.89
CA ALA A 118 -3.37 2.35 22.70
C ALA A 118 -4.28 3.51 23.17
N ALA A 119 -5.12 4.05 22.29
CA ALA A 119 -6.07 5.11 22.62
C ALA A 119 -7.10 4.65 23.68
N ILE A 120 -7.60 3.41 23.57
CA ILE A 120 -8.52 2.83 24.54
C ILE A 120 -7.84 2.64 25.90
N ILE A 121 -6.64 2.07 25.95
CA ILE A 121 -5.90 1.84 27.20
C ILE A 121 -5.65 3.15 27.93
N LEU A 122 -5.18 4.18 27.22
CA LEU A 122 -4.95 5.50 27.79
C LEU A 122 -6.24 6.14 28.30
N SER A 123 -7.33 6.04 27.53
CA SER A 123 -8.63 6.61 27.91
C SER A 123 -9.24 5.93 29.12
N ALA A 124 -9.28 4.59 29.12
CA ALA A 124 -9.83 3.80 30.21
C ALA A 124 -9.00 3.97 31.49
N GLY A 125 -7.67 3.95 31.38
CA GLY A 125 -6.78 4.12 32.52
C GLY A 125 -6.82 5.53 33.11
N TYR A 126 -6.91 6.57 32.27
CA TYR A 126 -7.10 7.94 32.72
C TYR A 126 -8.44 8.10 33.46
N ASN A 127 -9.54 7.70 32.82
CA ASN A 127 -10.88 7.83 33.39
C ASN A 127 -11.04 7.05 34.70
N THR A 128 -10.55 5.82 34.75
CA THR A 128 -10.62 4.99 35.98
C THR A 128 -9.82 5.61 37.11
N THR A 129 -8.64 6.15 36.83
CA THR A 129 -7.79 6.75 37.86
C THR A 129 -8.41 8.03 38.40
N CYS A 130 -8.83 8.91 37.50
CA CYS A 130 -9.34 10.22 37.89
C CYS A 130 -10.72 10.13 38.53
N SER A 131 -11.64 9.30 38.04
CA SER A 131 -12.97 9.14 38.64
C SER A 131 -12.93 8.70 40.11
N ASN A 132 -11.94 7.88 40.49
CA ASN A 132 -11.80 7.41 41.87
C ASN A 132 -10.98 8.35 42.75
N HIS A 133 -10.11 9.17 42.14
CA HIS A 133 -9.19 10.06 42.84
C HIS A 133 -9.13 11.43 42.18
N ASN A 134 -10.27 12.13 42.11
CA ASN A 134 -10.42 13.39 41.37
C ASN A 134 -9.33 14.43 41.72
N LYS A 135 -8.99 14.57 43.01
CA LYS A 135 -7.97 15.53 43.48
C LYS A 135 -6.55 15.24 42.98
N ILE A 136 -6.24 13.99 42.64
CA ILE A 136 -4.91 13.60 42.13
C ILE A 136 -4.77 14.02 40.66
N CYS A 137 -5.87 14.15 39.92
CA CYS A 137 -5.82 14.44 38.49
C CYS A 137 -5.83 15.94 38.13
N ASP A 138 -6.14 16.82 39.08
CA ASP A 138 -6.16 18.26 38.84
C ASP A 138 -4.80 18.93 39.14
N ASP A 139 -4.03 18.42 40.11
CA ASP A 139 -2.78 19.05 40.54
C ASP A 139 -1.49 18.39 40.01
N LEU A 140 -1.56 17.15 39.48
CA LEU A 140 -0.35 16.43 39.09
C LEU A 140 -0.03 16.52 37.59
N ARG A 141 1.24 16.84 37.30
CA ARG A 141 1.80 16.96 35.94
C ARG A 141 1.61 15.69 35.10
N TRP A 142 1.65 14.51 35.73
CA TRP A 142 1.42 13.23 35.04
C TRP A 142 0.00 13.15 34.45
N ALA A 143 -1.01 13.72 35.12
CA ALA A 143 -2.39 13.66 34.64
C ALA A 143 -2.58 14.52 33.38
N HIS A 144 -1.92 15.69 33.33
CA HIS A 144 -1.90 16.52 32.13
C HIS A 144 -1.20 15.80 30.96
N ALA A 145 -0.02 15.21 31.20
CA ALA A 145 0.71 14.45 30.20
C ALA A 145 -0.09 13.23 29.68
N ALA A 146 -0.83 12.55 30.56
CA ALA A 146 -1.72 11.46 30.18
C ALA A 146 -2.88 11.92 29.28
N ARG A 147 -3.52 13.06 29.57
CA ARG A 147 -4.55 13.65 28.71
C ARG A 147 -4.01 13.99 27.32
N VAL A 148 -2.81 14.57 27.24
CA VAL A 148 -2.17 14.92 25.96
C VAL A 148 -1.84 13.65 25.15
N ALA A 149 -1.29 12.61 25.79
CA ALA A 149 -1.02 11.34 25.14
C ALA A 149 -2.31 10.66 24.64
N GLN A 150 -3.38 10.70 25.45
CA GLN A 150 -4.69 10.18 25.09
C GLN A 150 -5.27 10.90 23.87
N ALA A 151 -5.27 12.24 23.88
CA ALA A 151 -5.74 13.04 22.75
C ALA A 151 -4.90 12.77 21.49
N GLY A 152 -3.57 12.70 21.63
CA GLY A 152 -2.65 12.34 20.55
C GLY A 152 -2.98 10.98 19.94
N ALA A 153 -3.28 9.97 20.75
CA ALA A 153 -3.63 8.63 20.28
C ALA A 153 -4.98 8.59 19.53
N TRP A 154 -5.99 9.33 19.99
CA TRP A 154 -7.28 9.47 19.29
C TRP A 154 -7.16 10.23 17.95
N ILE A 155 -6.41 11.33 17.94
CA ILE A 155 -6.17 12.07 16.70
C ILE A 155 -5.41 11.18 15.70
N SER A 156 -4.40 10.44 16.18
CA SER A 156 -3.63 9.52 15.34
C SER A 156 -4.49 8.40 14.75
N THR A 157 -5.46 7.88 15.50
CA THR A 157 -6.39 6.87 14.97
C THR A 157 -7.26 7.42 13.86
N ILE A 158 -7.77 8.65 13.99
CA ILE A 158 -8.54 9.31 12.94
C ILE A 158 -7.66 9.52 11.70
N LEU A 159 -6.41 9.98 11.88
CA LEU A 159 -5.46 10.16 10.78
C LEU A 159 -5.18 8.84 10.05
N TRP A 160 -5.00 7.74 10.77
CA TRP A 160 -4.87 6.40 10.19
C TRP A 160 -6.09 6.01 9.36
N ILE A 161 -7.31 6.23 9.85
CA ILE A 161 -8.56 5.93 9.13
C ILE A 161 -8.61 6.69 7.81
N VAL A 162 -8.32 7.99 7.83
CA VAL A 162 -8.31 8.83 6.63
C VAL A 162 -7.26 8.32 5.64
N LEU A 163 -6.06 8.02 6.12
CA LEU A 163 -4.96 7.54 5.29
C LEU A 163 -5.29 6.20 4.61
N ILE A 164 -5.78 5.21 5.37
CA ILE A 164 -6.17 3.90 4.85
C ILE A 164 -7.30 4.05 3.82
N THR A 165 -8.28 4.89 4.10
CA THR A 165 -9.40 5.14 3.17
C THR A 165 -8.89 5.73 1.85
N MET A 166 -7.99 6.72 1.92
CA MET A 166 -7.36 7.29 0.72
C MET A 166 -6.56 6.24 -0.05
N CYS A 167 -5.73 5.45 0.65
CA CYS A 167 -4.94 4.38 0.03
C CYS A 167 -5.84 3.31 -0.65
N ALA A 168 -6.88 2.86 0.05
CA ALA A 168 -7.84 1.89 -0.47
C ALA A 168 -8.56 2.41 -1.73
N ILE A 169 -9.01 3.67 -1.74
CA ILE A 169 -9.67 4.28 -2.91
C ILE A 169 -8.69 4.35 -4.10
N THR A 170 -7.45 4.77 -3.87
CA THR A 170 -6.45 4.83 -4.95
C THR A 170 -6.10 3.46 -5.52
N LEU A 171 -5.98 2.43 -4.68
CA LEU A 171 -5.77 1.03 -5.10
C LEU A 171 -7.00 0.47 -5.83
N TRP A 172 -8.22 0.85 -5.40
CA TRP A 172 -9.47 0.50 -6.08
C TRP A 172 -9.47 1.03 -7.51
N ARG A 173 -9.18 2.33 -7.66
CA ARG A 173 -9.17 2.99 -8.97
C ARG A 173 -8.08 2.46 -9.90
N ALA A 174 -6.99 1.95 -9.33
CA ALA A 174 -5.92 1.33 -10.10
C ALA A 174 -6.26 -0.10 -10.59
N GLY A 175 -7.33 -0.74 -10.07
CA GLY A 175 -7.72 -2.10 -10.46
C GLY A 175 -6.82 -3.20 -9.89
N VAL A 176 -6.11 -2.91 -8.80
CA VAL A 176 -4.97 -3.70 -8.31
C VAL A 176 -5.33 -4.64 -7.17
N MET A 177 -6.52 -4.51 -6.58
CA MET A 177 -6.88 -5.32 -5.42
C MET A 177 -6.93 -6.81 -5.82
N PRO A 178 -6.20 -7.71 -5.11
CA PRO A 178 -6.11 -9.13 -5.48
C PRO A 178 -7.46 -9.82 -5.61
N TRP A 179 -8.49 -9.36 -4.88
CA TRP A 179 -9.84 -9.90 -4.91
C TRP A 179 -10.75 -9.28 -5.99
N MET A 180 -10.29 -8.25 -6.72
CA MET A 180 -11.01 -7.61 -7.84
C MET A 180 -10.37 -7.87 -9.19
N ILE A 181 -9.42 -8.81 -9.29
CA ILE A 181 -9.01 -9.39 -10.57
C ILE A 181 -10.20 -10.22 -11.10
N LYS A 182 -11.26 -9.55 -11.54
CA LYS A 182 -12.06 -10.05 -12.64
C LYS A 182 -11.14 -9.99 -13.85
N ASN A 183 -11.01 -11.11 -14.54
CA ASN A 183 -10.35 -11.23 -15.84
C ASN A 183 -10.39 -9.91 -16.61
N PRO A 184 -9.29 -9.45 -17.23
CA PRO A 184 -9.27 -8.17 -17.93
C PRO A 184 -10.35 -8.19 -19.02
N ALA A 185 -11.49 -7.56 -18.73
CA ALA A 185 -12.54 -7.30 -19.70
C ALA A 185 -12.25 -5.93 -20.32
N SER A 186 -11.30 -5.90 -21.26
CA SER A 186 -11.13 -4.96 -22.38
C SER A 186 -9.64 -4.98 -22.79
N SER A 187 -9.24 -5.41 -23.98
CA SER A 187 -9.78 -5.03 -25.28
C SER A 187 -9.61 -6.12 -26.34
N SER A 188 -10.68 -6.87 -26.64
CA SER A 188 -10.94 -7.30 -28.00
C SER A 188 -11.69 -6.15 -28.70
N ALA A 189 -10.98 -5.35 -29.49
CA ALA A 189 -11.61 -4.48 -30.47
C ALA A 189 -11.61 -5.23 -31.82
N PRO A 190 -12.78 -5.60 -32.37
CA PRO A 190 -12.89 -5.95 -33.78
C PRO A 190 -12.97 -4.67 -34.62
N THR A 191 -12.13 -4.63 -35.65
CA THR A 191 -12.23 -3.95 -36.96
C THR A 191 -13.32 -2.89 -37.17
N ASN A 192 -12.91 -1.66 -37.47
CA ASN A 192 -13.41 -0.86 -38.61
C ASN A 192 -12.62 0.46 -38.71
N GLN A 193 -11.61 0.51 -39.57
CA GLN A 193 -11.13 1.77 -40.15
C GLN A 193 -11.33 1.74 -41.66
N GLN A 194 -12.02 2.78 -42.10
CA GLN A 194 -12.52 3.03 -43.45
C GLN A 194 -11.39 3.26 -44.45
N VAL A 195 -11.58 2.74 -45.67
CA VAL A 195 -10.84 3.11 -46.89
C VAL A 195 -11.47 4.39 -47.47
N PRO A 196 -10.67 5.33 -48.01
CA PRO A 196 -10.60 5.52 -49.48
C PRO A 196 -9.12 5.70 -49.93
N THR A 197 -8.63 5.23 -51.07
CA THR A 197 -8.98 5.66 -52.44
C THR A 197 -8.20 4.80 -53.46
N ASN A 198 -8.88 4.41 -54.55
CA ASN A 198 -8.42 3.94 -55.88
C ASN A 198 -6.92 3.70 -56.16
N HIS A 199 -6.57 2.46 -56.58
CA HIS A 199 -5.98 2.16 -57.90
C HIS A 199 -6.09 0.64 -58.20
N GLN A 200 -6.09 0.32 -59.51
CA GLN A 200 -6.67 -0.87 -60.15
C GLN A 200 -6.17 -2.27 -59.73
N VAL A 201 -7.10 -3.23 -59.85
CA VAL A 201 -6.97 -4.70 -59.82
C VAL A 201 -6.85 -5.20 -61.28
N PRO A 202 -6.18 -6.32 -61.62
CA PRO A 202 -6.80 -7.67 -61.62
C PRO A 202 -5.89 -8.76 -61.01
N GLN A 203 -6.31 -9.50 -59.98
CA GLN A 203 -7.03 -10.80 -60.01
C GLN A 203 -6.41 -11.89 -60.90
N ILE A 204 -6.00 -13.01 -60.28
CA ILE A 204 -6.34 -14.36 -60.78
C ILE A 204 -6.71 -15.26 -59.59
N SER A 205 -7.92 -15.82 -59.68
CA SER A 205 -8.53 -16.81 -58.78
C SER A 205 -8.06 -18.23 -59.06
N THR A 206 -8.01 -19.04 -58.00
CA THR A 206 -8.35 -20.49 -57.89
C THR A 206 -7.86 -21.47 -58.95
N LEU A 207 -7.11 -22.51 -58.54
CA LEU A 207 -7.36 -23.87 -59.03
C LEU A 207 -6.80 -24.94 -58.08
N ALA A 208 -7.68 -25.79 -57.56
CA ALA A 208 -7.36 -27.16 -57.17
C ALA A 208 -7.91 -28.08 -58.27
N ALA A 209 -7.10 -28.98 -58.80
CA ALA A 209 -7.50 -30.26 -59.40
C ALA A 209 -6.26 -31.03 -59.87
N ASP A 210 -6.29 -32.34 -59.62
CA ASP A 210 -5.27 -33.35 -59.88
C ASP A 210 -4.90 -33.59 -61.36
N THR A 211 -3.78 -34.30 -61.50
CA THR A 211 -3.51 -35.43 -62.42
C THR A 211 -2.73 -35.23 -63.74
N TYR A 212 -1.73 -36.12 -63.87
CA TYR A 212 -1.05 -36.68 -65.05
C TYR A 212 0.19 -35.96 -65.67
N GLN A 213 1.34 -36.63 -65.47
CA GLN A 213 2.56 -36.75 -66.30
C GLN A 213 2.26 -37.01 -67.80
N PRO A 214 3.21 -36.92 -68.79
CA PRO A 214 4.68 -37.11 -68.68
C PRO A 214 5.59 -36.23 -69.59
N THR A 215 6.89 -36.50 -69.50
CA THR A 215 7.94 -36.53 -70.56
C THR A 215 8.85 -35.33 -70.86
N ALA A 216 10.15 -35.69 -70.89
CA ALA A 216 11.28 -35.15 -71.66
C ALA A 216 12.25 -34.13 -71.01
N MET A 217 13.39 -34.68 -70.58
CA MET A 217 14.74 -34.10 -70.38
C MET A 217 15.27 -33.38 -71.66
N PRO A 218 16.35 -32.54 -71.64
CA PRO A 218 17.61 -32.81 -70.92
C PRO A 218 18.40 -31.62 -70.35
N GLY A 219 19.37 -31.96 -69.48
CA GLY A 219 20.67 -31.31 -69.49
C GLY A 219 21.04 -30.48 -68.27
N LYS A 220 21.45 -31.14 -67.18
CA LYS A 220 22.74 -30.87 -66.53
C LYS A 220 23.01 -31.92 -65.44
N THR A 221 23.98 -32.75 -65.73
CA THR A 221 24.73 -33.57 -64.77
C THR A 221 25.48 -32.65 -63.81
N PHE A 222 25.33 -32.87 -62.51
CA PHE A 222 26.43 -32.73 -61.55
C PHE A 222 26.24 -33.76 -60.42
N GLU A 223 27.10 -34.78 -60.52
CA GLU A 223 27.74 -35.59 -59.49
C GLU A 223 26.95 -36.01 -58.24
N THR A 224 26.62 -37.30 -58.26
CA THR A 224 26.52 -38.23 -57.14
C THR A 224 27.67 -38.10 -56.14
N THR A 225 27.32 -38.00 -54.85
CA THR A 225 28.06 -38.70 -53.80
C THR A 225 27.05 -39.46 -52.95
N THR A 226 27.08 -40.77 -53.11
CA THR A 226 26.46 -41.78 -52.27
C THR A 226 27.22 -41.91 -50.97
N ASP A 227 26.52 -41.94 -49.83
CA ASP A 227 26.57 -43.06 -48.89
C ASP A 227 25.52 -42.88 -47.78
N ASN A 228 24.36 -43.50 -48.03
CA ASN A 228 23.71 -44.58 -47.26
C ASN A 228 23.85 -44.70 -45.71
N PRO A 229 22.95 -45.46 -45.06
CA PRO A 229 22.14 -44.98 -43.94
C PRO A 229 22.41 -45.76 -42.64
N TYR A 230 21.88 -45.31 -41.50
CA TYR A 230 21.30 -46.18 -40.45
C TYR A 230 20.76 -45.30 -39.32
N GLU A 231 19.42 -45.25 -39.24
CA GLU A 231 18.53 -45.60 -38.11
C GLU A 231 19.03 -45.65 -36.65
N PRO A 232 18.12 -45.70 -35.65
CA PRO A 232 18.04 -44.68 -34.59
C PRO A 232 18.21 -45.30 -33.19
N ASP A 233 17.70 -44.56 -32.19
CA ASP A 233 17.30 -45.00 -30.85
C ASP A 233 18.35 -44.90 -29.73
N PHE A 234 18.22 -43.82 -28.95
CA PHE A 234 18.13 -43.86 -27.48
C PHE A 234 17.20 -42.75 -26.99
#